data_AF-B7JP12-F1
#
_entry.id   AF-B7JP12-F1
#
_cell.length_a   1.000
_cell.length_b   1.000
_cell.length_c   1.000
_cell.angle_alpha   90.00
_cell.angle_beta   90.00
_cell.angle_gamma   90.00
#
_symmetry.space_group_name_H-M   'P 1'
#
loop_
_entity.id
_entity.type
_entity.pdbx_description
1 polymer ?
#
loop_
_entity_poly.entity_id
_entity_poly.type
_entity_poly.pdbx_seq_one_letter_code
_entity_poly.pdbx_strand_id
1 'polypeptide(L)' 'MELGPCNFKGCWKEATTKGFIYGHFKEDEDKKDKFIHLVACDEHAKEKDFYPDNYQKEN' A
#
# COMPACT_ATOMS: atom_id res chain seq x y z
N MET A 1 -8.78 10.55 10.15
CA MET A 1 -9.12 9.69 9.00
C MET A 1 -8.80 8.27 9.41
N GLU A 2 -9.81 7.47 9.69
CA GLU A 2 -9.62 6.03 9.91
C GLU A 2 -9.47 5.39 8.53
N LEU A 3 -8.25 4.95 8.20
CA LEU A 3 -7.94 4.36 6.89
C LEU A 3 -8.43 2.92 6.76
N GLY A 4 -8.94 2.34 7.86
CA GLY A 4 -9.29 0.94 7.97
C GLY A 4 -8.09 0.06 8.33
N PRO A 5 -8.26 -1.27 8.32
CA PRO A 5 -7.17 -2.20 8.56
C PRO A 5 -6.15 -2.17 7.41
N CYS A 6 -4.90 -2.48 7.72
CA CYS A 6 -3.83 -2.62 6.75
C CYS A 6 -4.20 -3.65 5.67
N ASN A 7 -3.98 -3.31 4.39
CA ASN A 7 -4.23 -4.20 3.26
C ASN A 7 -3.17 -5.30 3.09
N PHE A 8 -2.16 -5.34 3.96
CA PHE A 8 -1.13 -6.36 3.92
C PHE A 8 -1.70 -7.70 4.41
N LYS A 9 -1.49 -8.76 3.64
CA LYS A 9 -2.07 -10.08 3.93
C LYS A 9 -1.52 -10.62 5.25
N GLY A 10 -2.40 -10.82 6.24
CA GLY A 10 -2.02 -11.28 7.58
C GLY A 10 -1.73 -10.14 8.57
N CYS A 11 -1.92 -8.88 8.16
CA CYS A 11 -1.86 -7.73 9.07
C CYS A 11 -3.27 -7.30 9.48
N TRP A 12 -3.50 -7.17 10.79
CA TRP A 12 -4.74 -6.61 11.36
C TRP A 12 -4.51 -5.28 12.06
N LYS A 13 -3.32 -4.68 11.92
CA LYS A 13 -3.03 -3.35 12.43
C LYS A 13 -3.83 -2.32 11.64
N GLU A 14 -4.19 -1.23 12.30
CA GLU A 14 -4.81 -0.09 11.63
C GLU A 14 -3.83 0.53 10.64
N ALA A 15 -4.33 0.85 9.45
CA ALA A 15 -3.55 1.54 8.46
C ALA A 15 -3.35 2.99 8.90
N THR A 16 -2.11 3.46 8.80
CA THR A 16 -1.69 4.83 9.16
C THR A 16 -1.23 5.59 7.93
N THR A 17 -0.93 4.88 6.85
CA THR A 17 -0.28 5.42 5.66
C THR A 17 -1.02 4.93 4.42
N LYS A 18 -1.36 5.85 3.53
CA LYS A 18 -1.81 5.52 2.17
C LYS A 18 -0.59 5.42 1.26
N GLY A 19 -0.66 4.60 0.23
CA GLY A 19 0.40 4.46 -0.75
C GLY A 19 -0.01 3.59 -1.91
N PHE A 20 0.98 3.16 -2.68
CA PHE A 20 0.81 2.25 -3.80
C PHE A 20 1.94 1.22 -3.81
N ILE A 21 1.63 0.01 -4.25
CA ILE A 21 2.63 -1.02 -4.57
C ILE A 21 2.75 -1.13 -6.08
N TYR A 22 3.90 -1.60 -6.55
CA TYR A 22 4.10 -1.87 -7.97
C TYR A 22 4.02 -3.37 -8.23
N GLY A 23 2.97 -3.81 -8.91
CA GLY A 23 2.80 -5.22 -9.23
C GLY A 23 1.57 -5.48 -10.06
N HIS A 24 1.26 -6.75 -10.28
CA HIS A 24 0.08 -7.18 -11.03
C HIS A 24 -0.78 -8.11 -10.18
N PHE A 25 -2.08 -8.10 -10.43
CA PHE A 25 -2.96 -9.10 -9.83
C PHE A 25 -2.69 -10.44 -10.49
N LYS A 26 -2.64 -11.50 -9.69
CA LYS A 26 -2.46 -12.87 -10.19
C LYS A 26 -3.55 -13.30 -11.18
N GLU A 27 -4.72 -12.66 -11.11
CA GLU A 27 -5.88 -12.88 -11.98
C GLU A 27 -5.88 -11.99 -13.23
N ASP A 28 -4.97 -11.01 -13.36
CA ASP A 28 -4.86 -10.16 -14.55
C ASP A 28 -4.21 -10.97 -15.69
N GLU A 29 -4.99 -11.32 -16.71
CA GLU A 29 -4.52 -12.08 -17.88
C GLU A 29 -3.39 -11.35 -18.65
N ASP A 30 -3.40 -10.02 -18.55
CA ASP A 30 -2.46 -9.10 -19.19
C ASP A 30 -1.08 -9.08 -18.49
N LYS A 31 -0.97 -9.60 -17.25
CA LYS A 31 0.25 -9.67 -16.40
C LYS A 31 1.08 -8.37 -16.36
N LYS A 32 0.46 -7.23 -16.67
CA LYS A 32 1.16 -5.94 -16.67
C LYS A 32 1.23 -5.41 -15.25
N ASP A 33 2.43 -5.09 -14.82
CA ASP A 33 2.65 -4.41 -13.55
C ASP A 33 2.04 -3.01 -13.61
N LYS A 34 1.22 -2.70 -12.60
CA LYS A 34 0.47 -1.46 -12.45
C LYS A 34 0.66 -0.96 -11.03
N PHE A 35 0.41 0.33 -10.83
CA PHE A 35 0.37 0.90 -9.50
C PHE A 35 -0.96 0.54 -8.83
N ILE A 36 -0.89 -0.24 -7.75
CA ILE A 36 -2.05 -0.68 -6.99
C ILE A 36 -2.11 0.17 -5.71
N HIS A 37 -3.11 1.03 -5.64
CA HIS A 37 -3.32 1.92 -4.49
C HIS A 37 -3.86 1.12 -3.30
N LEU A 38 -3.19 1.22 -2.15
CA LEU A 38 -3.60 0.54 -0.93
C LEU A 38 -3.16 1.28 0.33
N VAL A 39 -3.67 0.82 1.48
CA VAL A 39 -3.35 1.39 2.78
C VAL A 39 -2.53 0.42 3.62
N ALA A 40 -1.48 0.92 4.24
CA ALA A 40 -0.54 0.16 5.05
C ALA A 40 -0.39 0.78 6.45
N CYS A 41 0.00 -0.04 7.43
CA CYS A 41 0.45 0.46 8.73
C CYS A 41 1.93 0.90 8.64
N ASP A 42 2.43 1.67 9.61
CA ASP A 42 3.80 2.23 9.63
C ASP A 42 4.91 1.19 9.39
N GLU A 43 4.68 -0.05 9.83
CA GLU A 43 5.61 -1.17 9.66
C GLU A 43 5.72 -1.61 8.19
N HIS A 44 4.59 -1.85 7.53
CA HIS A 44 4.55 -2.23 6.11
C HIS A 44 4.78 -1.02 5.19
N ALA A 45 4.56 0.20 5.67
CA ALA A 45 4.89 1.41 4.93
C ALA A 45 6.40 1.62 4.73
N LYS A 46 7.24 0.91 5.50
CA LYS A 46 8.71 0.91 5.37
C LYS A 46 9.23 -0.19 4.44
N GLU A 47 8.36 -1.05 3.91
CA GLU A 47 8.79 -2.05 2.94
C GLU A 47 9.23 -1.38 1.65
N LYS A 48 10.29 -1.94 1.04
CA LYS A 48 10.87 -1.41 -0.21
C LYS A 48 9.90 -1.42 -1.39
N ASP A 49 8.88 -2.26 -1.31
CA ASP A 49 7.87 -2.46 -2.36
C ASP A 49 6.63 -1.56 -2.18
N PHE A 50 6.56 -0.82 -1.07
CA PHE A 50 5.47 0.10 -0.77
C PHE A 50 5.92 1.55 -0.94
N TYR A 51 5.19 2.30 -1.76
CA TYR A 51 5.42 3.70 -2.02
C TYR A 51 4.39 4.54 -1.25
N PRO A 52 4.74 5.11 -0.09
CA PRO A 52 3.82 5.91 0.71
C PRO A 52 3.46 7.22 0.01
N ASP A 53 2.17 7.46 -0.18
CA ASP A 53 1.58 8.69 -0.72
C ASP A 53 1.77 9.88 0.24
N ASN A 54 1.99 9.60 1.53
CA ASN A 54 2.31 10.59 2.56
C ASN A 54 3.67 11.28 2.38
N TYR A 55 4.49 10.90 1.39
CA TYR A 55 5.72 11.64 1.05
C TYR A 55 5.44 13.06 0.50
N GLN A 56 4.16 13.43 0.30
CA GLN A 56 3.75 14.75 -0.22
C GLN A 56 3.33 15.79 0.84
N LYS A 57 3.55 15.56 2.14
CA LYS A 57 3.26 16.57 3.17
C LYS A 57 4.46 16.90 4.05
N GLU A 58 5.46 17.52 3.43
CA GLU A 58 6.32 18.47 4.13
C GLU A 58 6.25 19.80 3.37
N ASN A 59 5.23 20.61 3.69
CA ASN A 59 5.30 22.07 3.70
C ASN A 59 4.12 22.65 4.48
#